data_AF-A0A6A3XC72-F1
#
_entry.id   AF-A0A6A3XC72-F1
#
_cell.length_a   1.000
_cell.length_b   1.000
_cell.length_c   1.000
_cell.angle_alpha   90.00
_cell.angle_beta   90.00
_cell.angle_gamma   90.00
#
_symmetry.space_group_name_H-M   'P 1'
#
loop_
_entity.id
_entity.type
_entity.pdbx_description
1 polymer ?
#
loop_
_entity_poly.entity_id
_entity_poly.type
_entity_poly.pdbx_seq_one_letter_code
_entity_poly.pdbx_strand_id
1 'polypeptide(L)'
;MADSSEPDSIDAPSPPPSPSAGGGASPSASSPSAPWTVRIHEKRAKAFRFTTVTDIALLREVVDHKPWASSHGDMAKTWDVVATAFKRIVPWSTNDGRACKRRYLALAEAYGTAKLQKLRGSGTPAMNAQREALLAQCQAMTDEDHRRRRVAKEAERRPVAPLALEDAARLSGNGDPEISGLAVEAARAAEASATGQDLTQLLNDPRVLMRQRELELEERRMKLEERRVKLEEQRFEQQRQTAEKQLEMIAAQTNVLLKLAEKLAE
;
A
#
# COMPACT_ATOMS: atom_id res chain seq x y z
N MET A 1 -3.37 62.80 -15.34
CA MET A 1 -2.49 63.83 -14.75
C MET A 1 -1.98 63.22 -13.46
N ALA A 2 -0.83 62.53 -13.50
CA ALA A 2 0.51 63.08 -13.21
C ALA A 2 0.55 63.56 -11.74
N ASP A 3 1.27 62.94 -10.81
CA ASP A 3 2.73 62.78 -10.68
C ASP A 3 2.99 61.72 -9.58
N SER A 4 3.76 60.64 -9.75
CA SER A 4 5.23 60.53 -9.60
C SER A 4 5.84 61.31 -8.44
N SER A 5 6.41 60.58 -7.45
CA SER A 5 7.76 60.78 -6.87
C SER A 5 7.98 59.99 -5.57
N GLU A 6 8.64 58.82 -5.69
CA GLU A 6 9.79 58.45 -4.83
C GLU A 6 11.00 59.31 -5.28
N PRO A 7 12.04 59.62 -4.44
CA PRO A 7 12.92 58.62 -3.82
C PRO A 7 13.60 59.04 -2.48
N ASP A 8 14.21 58.07 -1.78
CA ASP A 8 15.43 58.15 -0.94
C ASP A 8 15.35 57.07 0.15
N SER A 9 16.41 56.39 0.58
CA SER A 9 17.80 56.26 0.15
C SER A 9 18.37 55.11 1.01
N ILE A 10 19.15 54.22 0.38
CA ILE A 10 20.35 53.54 0.89
C ILE A 10 20.59 53.45 2.42
N ASP A 11 20.68 52.23 2.96
CA ASP A 11 21.97 51.71 3.48
C ASP A 11 21.89 50.18 3.71
N ALA A 12 22.82 49.46 3.08
CA ALA A 12 23.01 48.02 3.23
C ALA A 12 24.46 47.82 3.68
N PRO A 13 24.73 47.27 4.88
CA PRO A 13 26.10 47.03 5.29
C PRO A 13 26.69 45.83 4.56
N SER A 14 27.69 46.13 3.72
CA SER A 14 28.59 45.19 3.06
C SER A 14 29.44 44.37 4.06
N PRO A 15 29.87 43.15 3.69
CA PRO A 15 30.62 42.24 4.55
C PRO A 15 32.12 42.63 4.70
N PRO A 16 32.79 42.24 5.80
CA PRO A 16 34.21 42.50 6.00
C PRO A 16 35.12 41.59 5.15
N PRO A 17 36.37 42.01 4.88
CA PRO A 17 37.19 41.52 3.79
C PRO A 17 37.98 40.23 4.10
N SER A 18 38.20 39.47 3.03
CA SER A 18 39.20 38.39 2.94
C SER A 18 40.63 38.92 3.02
N PRO A 19 41.53 38.28 3.78
CA PRO A 19 42.96 38.48 3.62
C PRO A 19 43.58 37.45 2.65
N SER A 20 44.14 37.95 1.55
CA SER A 20 45.16 37.27 0.74
C SER A 20 46.46 38.04 0.86
N ALA A 21 47.54 37.39 1.32
CA ALA A 21 48.91 37.49 0.75
C ALA A 21 49.95 36.76 1.61
N GLY A 22 50.88 36.07 0.93
CA GLY A 22 52.21 35.65 1.44
C GLY A 22 52.23 34.26 2.06
N GLY A 23 52.93 33.22 1.57
CA GLY A 23 54.12 33.21 0.73
C GLY A 23 55.39 33.21 1.59
N GLY A 24 55.96 32.03 1.88
CA GLY A 24 57.37 31.89 2.25
C GLY A 24 57.70 31.06 3.50
N ALA A 25 58.45 29.99 3.25
CA ALA A 25 59.45 29.35 4.12
C ALA A 25 59.01 28.45 5.29
N SER A 26 59.25 27.15 5.10
CA SER A 26 59.60 26.20 6.16
C SER A 26 60.77 26.73 7.00
N PRO A 27 60.80 26.39 8.30
CA PRO A 27 61.85 25.48 8.72
C PRO A 27 61.31 24.30 9.54
N SER A 28 61.94 23.16 9.28
CA SER A 28 61.83 21.91 10.01
C SER A 28 62.20 22.08 11.48
N ALA A 29 61.30 21.68 12.38
CA ALA A 29 61.64 21.31 13.75
C ALA A 29 60.57 20.36 14.31
N SER A 30 60.93 19.08 14.36
CA SER A 30 60.75 18.19 15.52
C SER A 30 59.34 18.04 16.14
N SER A 31 58.66 16.95 15.74
CA SER A 31 57.75 16.05 16.50
C SER A 31 57.18 16.52 17.86
N PRO A 32 55.88 16.25 18.12
CA PRO A 32 55.46 14.86 18.27
C PRO A 32 54.16 14.51 17.53
N SER A 33 54.15 13.26 17.04
CA SER A 33 52.97 12.44 16.72
C SER A 33 51.72 12.88 17.48
N ALA A 34 50.77 13.51 16.76
CA ALA A 34 49.40 13.70 17.20
C ALA A 34 48.58 12.53 16.65
N PRO A 35 48.21 11.54 17.48
CA PRO A 35 47.46 10.38 17.04
C PRO A 35 45.99 10.80 16.91
N TRP A 36 45.48 10.85 15.68
CA TRP A 36 44.05 10.92 15.36
C TRP A 36 43.29 12.11 16.00
N THR A 37 43.45 13.32 15.44
CA THR A 37 42.35 14.29 15.51
C THR A 37 41.15 13.72 14.75
N VAL A 38 40.31 12.97 15.45
CA VAL A 38 38.94 12.68 15.04
C VAL A 38 38.27 14.04 14.92
N ARG A 39 38.14 14.53 13.68
CA ARG A 39 37.26 15.65 13.37
C ARG A 39 35.87 15.21 13.84
N ILE A 40 35.47 15.64 15.03
CA ILE A 40 34.17 15.34 15.61
C ILE A 40 33.15 15.73 14.53
N HIS A 41 32.54 14.71 13.95
CA HIS A 41 31.63 14.87 12.83
C HIS A 41 30.54 15.84 13.29
N GLU A 42 30.28 16.89 12.51
CA GLU A 42 29.03 17.64 12.64
C GLU A 42 27.91 16.62 12.80
N LYS A 43 27.21 16.69 13.94
CA LYS A 43 26.29 15.65 14.40
C LYS A 43 25.38 15.26 13.24
N ARG A 44 25.60 14.07 12.68
CA ARG A 44 24.83 13.57 11.52
C ARG A 44 23.36 13.72 11.85
N ALA A 45 22.63 14.51 11.06
CA ALA A 45 21.20 14.73 11.28
C ALA A 45 20.50 13.37 11.42
N LYS A 46 19.77 13.20 12.53
CA LYS A 46 19.11 11.93 12.83
C LYS A 46 18.04 11.71 11.76
N ALA A 47 18.17 10.61 11.01
CA ALA A 47 17.23 10.27 9.94
C ALA A 47 15.79 10.31 10.47
N PHE A 48 14.90 10.90 9.68
CA PHE A 48 13.49 11.03 10.04
C PHE A 48 12.89 9.66 10.39
N ARG A 49 12.14 9.61 11.48
CA ARG A 49 11.41 8.43 11.93
C ARG A 49 9.98 8.78 12.24
N PHE A 50 9.07 7.95 11.76
CA PHE A 50 7.67 8.04 12.13
C PHE A 50 7.49 7.70 13.62
N THR A 51 6.79 8.58 14.32
CA THR A 51 6.29 8.44 15.68
C THR A 51 4.76 8.47 15.65
N THR A 52 4.11 8.18 16.79
CA THR A 52 2.65 8.26 16.90
C THR A 52 2.10 9.64 16.51
N VAL A 53 2.80 10.74 16.89
CA VAL A 53 2.41 12.10 16.51
C VAL A 53 2.38 12.25 14.99
N THR A 54 3.46 11.85 14.32
CA THR A 54 3.59 11.99 12.87
C THR A 54 2.68 11.01 12.12
N ASP A 55 2.38 9.84 12.70
CA ASP A 55 1.41 8.90 12.15
C ASP A 55 0.01 9.52 12.13
N ILE A 56 -0.41 10.17 13.22
CA ILE A 56 -1.69 10.89 13.29
C ILE A 56 -1.76 11.99 12.24
N ALA A 57 -0.68 12.79 12.11
CA ALA A 57 -0.61 13.83 11.08
C ALA A 57 -0.72 13.24 9.67
N LEU A 58 0.03 12.17 9.37
CA LEU A 58 -0.07 11.48 8.08
C LEU A 58 -1.48 10.95 7.82
N LEU A 59 -2.11 10.32 8.82
CA LEU A 59 -3.44 9.72 8.67
C LEU A 59 -4.52 10.77 8.41
N ARG A 60 -4.44 11.95 9.02
CA ARG A 60 -5.34 13.07 8.71
C ARG A 60 -5.25 13.47 7.24
N GLU A 61 -4.04 13.66 6.72
CA GLU A 61 -3.84 14.00 5.30
C GLU A 61 -4.33 12.89 4.36
N VAL A 62 -4.19 11.62 4.78
CA VAL A 62 -4.72 10.48 4.01
C VAL A 62 -6.26 10.50 3.97
N VAL A 63 -6.93 10.82 5.08
CA VAL A 63 -8.39 10.99 5.13
C VAL A 63 -8.84 12.13 4.22
N ASP A 64 -8.12 13.25 4.22
CA ASP A 64 -8.48 14.44 3.48
C ASP A 64 -8.32 14.26 1.97
N HIS A 65 -7.21 13.65 1.54
CA HIS A 65 -6.88 13.48 0.12
C HIS A 65 -7.40 12.17 -0.50
N LYS A 66 -7.87 11.21 0.31
CA LYS A 66 -8.55 9.97 -0.12
C LYS A 66 -7.83 9.24 -1.25
N PRO A 67 -6.57 8.81 -1.07
CA PRO A 67 -5.76 8.21 -2.14
C PRO A 67 -6.33 6.91 -2.71
N TRP A 68 -7.28 6.25 -2.03
CA TRP A 68 -8.02 5.10 -2.55
C TRP A 68 -9.08 5.49 -3.60
N ALA A 69 -9.63 6.70 -3.50
CA ALA A 69 -10.67 7.19 -4.40
C ALA A 69 -10.11 7.74 -5.73
N SER A 70 -8.78 7.83 -5.85
CA SER A 70 -8.12 8.33 -7.07
C SER A 70 -8.48 7.51 -8.30
N SER A 71 -8.51 8.18 -9.45
CA SER A 71 -8.68 7.55 -10.77
C SER A 71 -7.54 6.57 -11.06
N HIS A 72 -7.79 5.61 -11.95
CA HIS A 72 -6.80 4.62 -12.36
C HIS A 72 -5.55 5.33 -12.93
N GLY A 73 -4.38 5.07 -12.34
CA GLY A 73 -3.11 5.70 -12.73
C GLY A 73 -2.72 6.96 -11.95
N ASP A 74 -3.65 7.64 -11.26
CA ASP A 74 -3.37 8.89 -10.54
C ASP A 74 -3.06 8.71 -9.04
N MET A 75 -3.09 7.47 -8.56
CA MET A 75 -2.83 7.15 -7.16
C MET A 75 -1.44 7.66 -6.72
N ALA A 76 -0.40 7.50 -7.55
CA ALA A 76 0.95 7.97 -7.22
C ALA A 76 0.99 9.48 -6.98
N LYS A 77 0.37 10.27 -7.87
CA LYS A 77 0.27 11.73 -7.73
C LYS A 77 -0.49 12.12 -6.46
N THR A 78 -1.56 11.40 -6.14
CA THR A 78 -2.34 11.67 -4.93
C THR A 78 -1.51 11.44 -3.66
N TRP A 79 -0.64 10.42 -3.65
CA TRP A 79 0.32 10.23 -2.56
C TRP A 79 1.38 11.34 -2.48
N ASP A 80 1.79 11.93 -3.60
CA ASP A 80 2.68 13.09 -3.60
C ASP A 80 1.99 14.34 -3.04
N VAL A 81 0.69 14.51 -3.29
CA VAL A 81 -0.13 15.55 -2.66
C VAL A 81 -0.19 15.33 -1.15
N VAL A 82 -0.48 14.11 -0.68
CA VAL A 82 -0.44 13.75 0.75
C VAL A 82 0.92 14.07 1.37
N ALA A 83 2.02 13.70 0.72
CA ALA A 83 3.36 13.99 1.24
C ALA A 83 3.66 15.48 1.30
N THR A 84 3.23 16.24 0.29
CA THR A 84 3.37 17.70 0.26
C THR A 84 2.59 18.33 1.42
N ALA A 85 1.35 17.89 1.64
CA ALA A 85 0.50 18.39 2.70
C ALA A 85 1.05 18.01 4.09
N PHE A 86 1.51 16.77 4.25
CA PHE A 86 2.18 16.27 5.45
C PHE A 86 3.43 17.08 5.81
N LYS A 87 4.24 17.48 4.82
CA LYS A 87 5.41 18.34 5.03
C LYS A 87 5.05 19.74 5.55
N ARG A 88 3.84 20.24 5.30
CA ARG A 88 3.39 21.51 5.91
C ARG A 88 3.24 21.37 7.43
N ILE A 89 2.84 20.20 7.91
CA ILE A 89 2.69 19.90 9.33
C ILE A 89 4.02 19.46 9.95
N VAL A 90 4.84 18.74 9.19
CA VAL A 90 6.14 18.20 9.64
C VAL A 90 7.25 18.69 8.69
N PRO A 91 7.69 19.96 8.80
CA PRO A 91 8.59 20.59 7.82
C PRO A 91 9.97 19.93 7.69
N TRP A 92 10.45 19.30 8.76
CA TRP A 92 11.71 18.56 8.77
C TRP A 92 11.59 17.14 8.18
N SER A 93 10.42 16.77 7.66
CA SER A 93 10.24 15.45 7.04
C SER A 93 10.79 15.41 5.62
N THR A 94 11.66 14.44 5.36
CA THR A 94 12.21 14.17 4.03
C THR A 94 11.42 13.12 3.26
N ASN A 95 10.25 12.69 3.75
CA ASN A 95 9.47 11.62 3.12
C ASN A 95 8.76 12.09 1.85
N ASP A 96 8.76 11.26 0.83
CA ASP A 96 8.00 11.42 -0.41
C ASP A 96 6.65 10.68 -0.36
N GLY A 97 5.85 10.79 -1.42
CA GLY A 97 4.56 10.11 -1.51
C GLY A 97 4.68 8.59 -1.35
N ARG A 98 5.76 8.01 -1.89
CA ARG A 98 6.06 6.58 -1.76
C ARG A 98 6.32 6.19 -0.30
N ALA A 99 7.12 6.95 0.43
CA ALA A 99 7.38 6.70 1.85
C ALA A 99 6.12 6.85 2.70
N CYS A 100 5.30 7.88 2.44
CA CYS A 100 4.00 8.08 3.10
C CYS A 100 3.05 6.89 2.84
N LYS A 101 2.94 6.44 1.58
CA LYS A 101 2.16 5.25 1.20
C LYS A 101 2.62 4.01 1.95
N ARG A 102 3.93 3.71 1.93
CA ARG A 102 4.49 2.55 2.65
C ARG A 102 4.16 2.61 4.14
N ARG A 103 4.31 3.79 4.76
CA ARG A 103 4.00 3.96 6.17
C ARG A 103 2.52 3.72 6.46
N TYR A 104 1.63 4.31 5.66
CA TYR A 104 0.18 4.08 5.78
C TYR A 104 -0.17 2.59 5.68
N LEU A 105 0.35 1.89 4.66
CA LEU A 105 0.06 0.47 4.49
C LEU A 105 0.55 -0.37 5.67
N ALA A 106 1.73 -0.08 6.21
CA ALA A 106 2.24 -0.74 7.41
C ALA A 106 1.37 -0.45 8.66
N LEU A 107 0.81 0.76 8.77
CA LEU A 107 -0.13 1.11 9.84
C LEU A 107 -1.46 0.34 9.69
N ALA A 108 -2.01 0.29 8.48
CA ALA A 108 -3.26 -0.41 8.18
C ALA A 108 -3.14 -1.93 8.42
N GLU A 109 -2.02 -2.54 8.01
CA GLU A 109 -1.73 -3.96 8.27
C GLU A 109 -1.60 -4.25 9.77
N ALA A 110 -0.86 -3.41 10.50
CA ALA A 110 -0.72 -3.57 11.93
C ALA A 110 -2.03 -3.38 12.70
N TYR A 111 -2.91 -2.49 12.23
CA TYR A 111 -4.26 -2.33 12.77
C TYR A 111 -5.12 -3.57 12.53
N GLY A 112 -5.16 -4.07 11.29
CA GLY A 112 -5.93 -5.28 10.95
C GLY A 112 -5.46 -6.54 11.68
N THR A 113 -4.20 -6.59 12.12
CA THR A 113 -3.64 -7.72 12.90
C THR A 113 -3.60 -7.48 14.41
N ALA A 114 -4.21 -6.40 14.92
CA ALA A 114 -4.17 -5.99 16.33
C ALA A 114 -2.75 -5.86 16.91
N LYS A 115 -1.77 -5.51 16.06
CA LYS A 115 -0.33 -5.40 16.38
C LYS A 115 0.16 -3.95 16.37
N LEU A 116 -0.72 -2.95 16.53
CA LEU A 116 -0.34 -1.53 16.58
C LEU A 116 0.66 -1.20 17.69
N GLN A 117 0.59 -1.90 18.83
CA GLN A 117 1.54 -1.73 19.93
C GLN A 117 2.96 -2.20 19.56
N LYS A 118 3.11 -3.05 18.53
CA LYS A 118 4.42 -3.47 18.02
C LYS A 118 5.08 -2.41 17.13
N LEU A 119 4.30 -1.46 16.60
CA LEU A 119 4.85 -0.33 15.87
C LEU A 119 5.46 0.65 16.88
N ARG A 120 6.79 0.69 16.90
CA ARG A 120 7.58 1.58 17.76
C ARG A 120 7.02 3.01 17.74
N GLY A 121 6.69 3.52 18.92
CA GLY A 121 6.32 4.90 19.14
C GLY A 121 5.73 5.07 20.54
N SER A 122 6.41 5.82 21.40
CA SER A 122 5.87 6.25 22.69
C SER A 122 4.77 7.28 22.45
N GLY A 123 3.56 6.81 22.16
CA GLY A 123 2.35 7.64 22.18
C GLY A 123 1.69 7.54 23.55
N THR A 124 1.06 8.62 24.01
CA THR A 124 0.14 8.51 25.14
C THR A 124 -1.05 7.62 24.76
N PRO A 125 -1.75 7.00 25.72
CA PRO A 125 -2.94 6.20 25.42
C PRO A 125 -3.97 6.96 24.57
N ALA A 126 -4.18 8.25 24.84
CA ALA A 126 -5.08 9.11 24.07
C ALA A 126 -4.65 9.26 22.59
N MET A 127 -3.35 9.43 22.34
CA MET A 127 -2.84 9.51 20.97
C MET A 127 -2.95 8.17 20.22
N ASN A 128 -2.72 7.07 20.92
CA ASN A 128 -2.87 5.74 20.32
C ASN A 128 -4.34 5.49 19.94
N ALA A 129 -5.29 5.84 20.82
CA ALA A 129 -6.72 5.79 20.53
C ALA A 129 -7.10 6.67 19.34
N GLN A 130 -6.55 7.89 19.25
CA GLN A 130 -6.77 8.76 18.10
C GLN A 130 -6.23 8.16 16.79
N ARG A 131 -5.01 7.59 16.82
CA ARG A 131 -4.42 6.90 15.68
C ARG A 131 -5.28 5.72 15.22
N GLU A 132 -5.80 4.94 16.17
CA GLU A 132 -6.71 3.83 15.91
C GLU A 132 -8.03 4.30 15.28
N ALA A 133 -8.63 5.37 15.82
CA ALA A 133 -9.85 5.95 15.27
C ALA A 133 -9.68 6.43 13.82
N LEU A 134 -8.54 7.08 13.51
CA LEU A 134 -8.23 7.50 12.14
C LEU A 134 -8.01 6.31 11.20
N LEU A 135 -7.37 5.23 11.67
CA LEU A 135 -7.20 4.01 10.87
C LEU A 135 -8.53 3.32 10.58
N ALA A 136 -9.41 3.24 11.58
CA ALA A 136 -10.77 2.74 11.41
C ALA A 136 -11.55 3.58 10.37
N GLN A 137 -11.44 4.91 10.45
CA GLN A 137 -12.05 5.82 9.49
C GLN A 137 -11.53 5.59 8.06
N CYS A 138 -10.21 5.52 7.88
CA CYS A 138 -9.60 5.23 6.57
C CYS A 138 -10.09 3.90 5.97
N GLN A 139 -10.17 2.84 6.79
CA GLN A 139 -10.67 1.55 6.33
C GLN A 139 -12.14 1.63 5.91
N ALA A 140 -13.00 2.18 6.75
CA ALA A 140 -14.43 2.33 6.44
C ALA A 140 -14.66 3.12 5.13
N MET A 141 -13.91 4.20 4.91
CA MET A 141 -14.00 5.00 3.69
C MET A 141 -13.46 4.28 2.46
N THR A 142 -12.40 3.49 2.61
CA THR A 142 -11.82 2.68 1.53
C THR A 142 -12.79 1.57 1.11
N ASP A 143 -13.36 0.86 2.08
CA ASP A 143 -14.32 -0.23 1.84
C ASP A 143 -15.60 0.29 1.19
N GLU A 144 -16.08 1.45 1.65
CA GLU A 144 -17.23 2.13 1.05
C GLU A 144 -16.98 2.53 -0.41
N ASP A 145 -15.80 3.06 -0.74
CA ASP A 145 -15.44 3.39 -2.12
C ASP A 145 -15.36 2.14 -3.00
N HIS A 146 -14.70 1.08 -2.52
CA HIS A 146 -14.64 -0.21 -3.22
C HIS A 146 -16.03 -0.81 -3.43
N ARG A 147 -16.92 -0.73 -2.43
CA ARG A 147 -18.31 -1.17 -2.53
C ARG A 147 -19.07 -0.38 -3.59
N ARG A 148 -18.94 0.96 -3.61
CA ARG A 148 -19.54 1.82 -4.64
C ARG A 148 -19.08 1.46 -6.04
N ARG A 149 -17.77 1.27 -6.24
CA ARG A 149 -17.21 0.86 -7.55
C ARG A 149 -17.71 -0.51 -8.00
N ARG A 150 -17.87 -1.46 -7.07
CA ARG A 150 -18.44 -2.78 -7.37
C ARG A 150 -19.89 -2.68 -7.83
N VAL A 151 -20.72 -1.90 -7.11
CA VAL A 151 -22.13 -1.67 -7.48
C VAL A 151 -22.24 -0.97 -8.84
N ALA A 152 -21.41 0.04 -9.11
CA ALA A 152 -21.41 0.74 -10.40
C ALA A 152 -21.03 -0.20 -11.55
N LYS A 153 -19.99 -1.04 -11.37
CA LYS A 153 -19.57 -2.04 -12.35
C LYS A 153 -20.64 -3.12 -12.59
N GLU A 154 -21.39 -3.50 -11.56
CA GLU A 154 -22.50 -4.44 -11.68
C GLU A 154 -23.70 -3.83 -12.40
N ALA A 155 -24.03 -2.56 -12.12
CA ALA A 155 -25.08 -1.83 -12.83
C ALA A 155 -24.76 -1.68 -14.32
N GLU A 156 -23.50 -1.42 -14.68
CA GLU A 156 -23.04 -1.36 -16.07
C GLU A 156 -23.09 -2.73 -16.76
N ARG A 157 -22.82 -3.82 -16.02
CA ARG A 157 -22.89 -5.19 -16.54
C ARG A 157 -24.30 -5.74 -16.65
N ARG A 158 -25.31 -5.12 -16.02
CA ARG A 158 -26.70 -5.55 -16.14
C ARG A 158 -27.16 -5.21 -17.55
N PRO A 159 -27.40 -6.20 -18.44
CA PRO A 159 -27.95 -5.93 -19.75
C PRO A 159 -29.32 -5.29 -19.56
N VAL A 160 -29.73 -4.44 -20.50
CA VAL A 160 -31.07 -3.85 -20.66
C VAL A 160 -32.11 -4.95 -21.01
N ALA A 161 -32.08 -6.07 -20.29
CA ALA A 161 -32.93 -7.23 -20.49
C ALA A 161 -34.26 -7.22 -19.70
N PRO A 162 -34.45 -6.48 -18.58
CA PRO A 162 -35.76 -6.49 -17.92
C PRO A 162 -36.85 -5.82 -18.77
N LEU A 163 -36.50 -4.77 -19.53
CA LEU A 163 -37.47 -4.04 -20.36
C LEU A 163 -37.88 -4.80 -21.62
N ALA A 164 -36.99 -5.62 -22.19
CA ALA A 164 -37.32 -6.42 -23.37
C ALA A 164 -38.28 -7.60 -23.05
N LEU A 165 -38.28 -8.10 -21.81
CA LEU A 165 -39.19 -9.17 -21.39
C LEU A 165 -40.59 -8.64 -21.04
N GLU A 166 -40.67 -7.42 -20.48
CA GLU A 166 -41.95 -6.75 -20.20
C GLU A 166 -42.63 -6.22 -21.48
N ASP A 167 -41.87 -5.74 -22.47
CA ASP A 167 -42.43 -5.35 -23.77
C ASP A 167 -42.88 -6.55 -24.61
N ALA A 168 -42.20 -7.70 -24.53
CA ALA A 168 -42.63 -8.94 -25.18
C ALA A 168 -43.95 -9.48 -24.59
N ALA A 169 -44.17 -9.33 -23.27
CA ALA A 169 -45.42 -9.71 -22.63
C ALA A 169 -46.60 -8.80 -23.01
N ARG A 170 -46.33 -7.51 -23.30
CA ARG A 170 -47.37 -6.56 -23.73
C ARG A 170 -47.81 -6.76 -25.19
N LEU A 171 -46.92 -7.27 -26.05
CA LEU A 171 -47.24 -7.60 -27.44
C LEU A 171 -47.96 -8.95 -27.61
N SER A 172 -47.95 -9.82 -26.58
CA SER A 172 -48.66 -11.11 -26.61
C SER A 172 -50.11 -11.02 -26.11
N GLY A 173 -50.58 -9.84 -25.69
CA GLY A 173 -51.80 -9.69 -24.87
C GLY A 173 -53.08 -9.27 -25.58
N ASN A 174 -53.07 -8.83 -26.85
CA ASN A 174 -54.30 -8.42 -27.56
C ASN A 174 -54.08 -8.40 -29.09
N GLY A 175 -54.68 -9.34 -29.82
CA GLY A 175 -54.74 -9.29 -31.28
C GLY A 175 -55.11 -10.61 -31.95
N ASP A 176 -56.42 -10.80 -32.11
CA ASP A 176 -57.12 -11.49 -33.21
C ASP A 176 -56.62 -12.85 -33.77
N PRO A 177 -57.41 -13.93 -33.68
CA PRO A 177 -57.06 -15.24 -34.24
C PRO A 177 -57.43 -15.35 -35.73
N GLU A 178 -56.77 -14.61 -36.64
CA GLU A 178 -57.03 -14.80 -38.08
C GLU A 178 -55.81 -14.72 -39.04
N ILE A 179 -54.57 -14.82 -38.54
CA ILE A 179 -53.39 -14.93 -39.42
C ILE A 179 -52.50 -16.09 -38.98
N SER A 180 -53.09 -17.29 -38.92
CA SER A 180 -52.41 -18.51 -38.46
C SER A 180 -51.79 -19.35 -39.60
N GLY A 181 -51.68 -18.82 -40.82
CA GLY A 181 -51.24 -19.58 -42.00
C GLY A 181 -49.79 -19.35 -42.47
N LEU A 182 -49.20 -18.18 -42.22
CA LEU A 182 -47.94 -17.78 -42.89
C LEU A 182 -46.70 -17.73 -41.98
N ALA A 183 -46.87 -17.88 -40.66
CA ALA A 183 -45.74 -17.87 -39.71
C ALA A 183 -45.06 -19.25 -39.54
N VAL A 184 -45.71 -20.34 -39.95
CA VAL A 184 -45.20 -21.71 -39.78
C VAL A 184 -44.12 -22.04 -40.82
N GLU A 185 -44.11 -21.35 -41.97
CA GLU A 185 -43.14 -21.59 -43.04
C GLU A 185 -41.83 -20.82 -42.84
N ALA A 186 -41.86 -19.67 -42.15
CA ALA A 186 -40.66 -18.93 -41.75
C ALA A 186 -39.94 -19.58 -40.55
N ALA A 187 -40.67 -20.23 -39.65
CA ALA A 187 -40.11 -20.93 -38.49
C ALA A 187 -39.32 -22.20 -38.88
N ARG A 188 -39.71 -22.89 -39.97
CA ARG A 188 -38.99 -24.08 -40.46
C ARG A 188 -37.78 -23.77 -41.36
N ALA A 189 -37.68 -22.55 -41.90
CA ALA A 189 -36.49 -22.13 -42.65
C ALA A 189 -35.34 -21.65 -41.74
N ALA A 190 -35.62 -21.29 -40.48
CA ALA A 190 -34.61 -20.79 -39.54
C ALA A 190 -33.89 -21.90 -38.73
N GLU A 191 -34.49 -23.09 -38.59
CA GLU A 191 -33.90 -24.19 -37.79
C GLU A 191 -32.83 -25.02 -38.53
N ALA A 192 -32.66 -24.87 -39.85
CA ALA A 192 -31.69 -25.65 -40.62
C ALA A 192 -30.29 -25.01 -40.75
N SER A 193 -30.08 -23.80 -40.20
CA SER A 193 -28.82 -23.05 -40.41
C SER A 193 -28.04 -22.68 -39.13
N ALA A 194 -28.50 -23.05 -37.93
CA ALA A 194 -28.00 -22.46 -36.69
C ALA A 194 -27.28 -23.42 -35.71
N THR A 195 -27.00 -24.67 -36.08
CA THR A 195 -26.59 -25.69 -35.08
C THR A 195 -25.15 -26.19 -35.21
N GLY A 196 -24.30 -25.58 -36.06
CA GLY A 196 -22.92 -26.04 -36.25
C GLY A 196 -21.82 -24.99 -36.08
N GLN A 197 -22.11 -23.70 -36.33
CA GLN A 197 -21.08 -22.66 -36.39
C GLN A 197 -20.93 -21.85 -35.09
N ASP A 198 -21.89 -21.97 -34.16
CA ASP A 198 -21.96 -21.11 -32.97
C ASP A 198 -21.01 -21.56 -31.85
N LEU A 199 -20.76 -22.88 -31.71
CA LEU A 199 -19.85 -23.39 -30.68
C LEU A 199 -18.38 -23.02 -30.95
N THR A 200 -17.99 -22.95 -32.23
CA THR A 200 -16.62 -22.60 -32.65
C THR A 200 -16.38 -21.09 -32.57
N GLN A 201 -17.40 -20.27 -32.78
CA GLN A 201 -17.31 -18.81 -32.59
C GLN A 201 -17.27 -18.42 -31.11
N LEU A 202 -17.98 -19.14 -30.22
CA LEU A 202 -17.93 -18.90 -28.77
C LEU A 202 -16.56 -19.27 -28.15
N LEU A 203 -15.89 -20.30 -28.67
CA LEU A 203 -14.52 -20.68 -28.28
C LEU A 203 -13.45 -19.70 -28.78
N ASN A 204 -13.75 -18.92 -29.82
CA ASN A 204 -12.84 -17.92 -30.40
C ASN A 204 -13.23 -16.47 -30.06
N ASP A 205 -14.21 -16.28 -29.18
CA ASP A 205 -14.60 -14.95 -28.70
C ASP A 205 -13.41 -14.33 -27.92
N PRO A 206 -12.91 -13.15 -28.34
CA PRO A 206 -11.82 -12.45 -27.65
C PRO A 206 -12.05 -12.28 -26.15
N ARG A 207 -13.31 -12.19 -25.71
CA ARG A 207 -13.66 -12.08 -24.28
C ARG A 207 -13.44 -13.38 -23.52
N VAL A 208 -13.73 -14.52 -24.12
CA VAL A 208 -13.53 -15.84 -23.52
C VAL A 208 -12.04 -16.16 -23.45
N LEU A 209 -11.28 -15.86 -24.50
CA LEU A 209 -9.82 -16.04 -24.51
C LEU A 209 -9.09 -15.15 -23.50
N MET A 210 -9.52 -13.89 -23.35
CA MET A 210 -8.96 -13.01 -22.33
C MET A 210 -9.28 -13.51 -20.92
N ARG A 211 -10.50 -14.02 -20.70
CA ARG A 211 -10.90 -14.60 -19.42
C ARG A 211 -10.11 -15.86 -19.10
N GLN A 212 -9.86 -16.71 -20.08
CA GLN A 212 -9.04 -17.91 -19.93
C GLN A 212 -7.58 -17.56 -19.61
N ARG A 213 -7.03 -16.54 -20.27
CA ARG A 213 -5.68 -16.03 -19.99
C ARG A 213 -5.56 -15.41 -18.59
N GLU A 214 -6.60 -14.74 -18.11
CA GLU A 214 -6.66 -14.25 -16.73
C GLU A 214 -6.61 -15.41 -15.73
N LEU A 215 -7.41 -16.47 -15.96
CA LEU A 215 -7.44 -17.65 -15.09
C LEU A 215 -6.10 -18.37 -15.05
N GLU A 216 -5.39 -18.50 -16.18
CA GLU A 216 -4.05 -19.09 -16.21
C GLU A 216 -3.03 -18.28 -15.41
N LEU A 217 -3.11 -16.94 -15.45
CA LEU A 217 -2.25 -16.08 -14.66
C LEU A 217 -2.56 -16.19 -13.16
N GLU A 218 -3.83 -16.32 -12.82
CA GLU A 218 -4.30 -16.53 -11.46
C GLU A 218 -3.85 -17.89 -10.92
N GLU A 219 -3.95 -18.96 -11.72
CA GLU A 219 -3.43 -20.28 -11.38
C GLU A 219 -1.92 -20.27 -11.16
N ARG A 220 -1.16 -19.57 -12.02
CA ARG A 220 0.29 -19.40 -11.83
C ARG A 220 0.63 -18.63 -10.57
N ARG A 221 -0.16 -17.61 -10.21
CA ARG A 221 0.00 -16.89 -8.93
C ARG A 221 -0.29 -17.79 -7.74
N MET A 222 -1.38 -18.56 -7.80
CA MET A 222 -1.76 -19.51 -6.76
C MET A 222 -0.66 -20.55 -6.56
N LYS A 223 -0.07 -21.08 -7.63
CA LYS A 223 1.01 -22.07 -7.57
C LYS A 223 2.31 -21.51 -6.98
N LEU A 224 2.60 -20.23 -7.21
CA LEU A 224 3.75 -19.55 -6.59
C LEU A 224 3.50 -19.29 -5.10
N GLU A 225 2.28 -18.92 -4.75
CA GLU A 225 1.87 -18.72 -3.36
C GLU A 225 1.88 -20.03 -2.58
N GLU A 226 1.37 -21.12 -3.16
CA GLU A 226 1.44 -22.46 -2.57
C GLU A 226 2.89 -22.91 -2.33
N ARG A 227 3.79 -22.69 -3.31
CA ARG A 227 5.23 -22.95 -3.13
C ARG A 227 5.84 -22.10 -2.02
N ARG A 228 5.44 -20.84 -1.92
CA ARG A 228 5.92 -19.93 -0.87
C ARG A 228 5.46 -20.41 0.51
N VAL A 229 4.19 -20.76 0.66
CA VAL A 229 3.63 -21.29 1.90
C VAL A 229 4.35 -22.58 2.30
N LYS A 230 4.62 -23.46 1.34
CA LYS A 230 5.35 -24.71 1.60
C LYS A 230 6.79 -24.48 2.10
N LEU A 231 7.48 -23.47 1.58
CA LEU A 231 8.80 -23.09 2.08
C LEU A 231 8.73 -22.46 3.47
N GLU A 232 7.70 -21.67 3.75
CA GLU A 232 7.45 -21.08 5.07
C GLU A 232 7.14 -22.16 6.11
N GLU A 233 6.34 -23.15 5.76
CA GLU A 233 6.02 -24.31 6.60
C GLU A 233 7.27 -25.14 6.90
N GLN A 234 8.12 -25.43 5.90
CA GLN A 234 9.40 -26.11 6.12
C GLN A 234 10.32 -25.34 7.06
N ARG A 235 10.37 -24.01 6.92
CA ARG A 235 11.16 -23.16 7.82
C ARG A 235 10.63 -23.21 9.24
N PHE A 236 9.30 -23.19 9.40
CA PHE A 236 8.67 -23.27 10.71
C PHE A 236 8.94 -24.63 11.37
N GLU A 237 8.87 -25.73 10.62
CA GLU A 237 9.17 -27.07 11.14
C GLU A 237 10.64 -27.19 11.57
N GLN A 238 11.59 -26.65 10.79
CA GLN A 238 13.01 -26.59 11.20
C GLN A 238 13.20 -25.78 12.47
N GLN A 239 12.50 -24.65 12.60
CA GLN A 239 12.53 -23.85 13.81
C GLN A 239 11.94 -24.61 15.01
N ARG A 240 10.87 -25.39 14.81
CA ARG A 240 10.29 -26.23 15.86
C ARG A 240 11.26 -27.31 16.30
N GLN A 241 11.87 -28.04 15.36
CA GLN A 241 12.85 -29.08 15.66
C GLN A 241 14.09 -28.55 16.40
N THR A 242 14.56 -27.35 16.03
CA THR A 242 15.70 -26.72 16.73
C THR A 242 15.32 -26.31 18.16
N ALA A 243 14.12 -25.76 18.35
CA ALA A 243 13.60 -25.44 19.69
C ALA A 243 13.41 -26.70 20.56
N GLU A 244 12.87 -27.78 19.99
CA GLU A 244 12.72 -29.07 20.68
C GLU A 244 14.08 -29.64 21.13
N LYS A 245 15.09 -29.64 20.24
CA LYS A 245 16.45 -30.07 20.61
C LYS A 245 17.08 -29.22 21.70
N GLN A 246 16.86 -27.91 21.67
CA GLN A 246 17.34 -27.01 22.73
C GLN A 246 16.66 -27.32 24.07
N LEU A 247 15.36 -27.57 24.06
CA LEU A 247 14.61 -27.93 25.26
C LEU A 247 15.08 -29.28 25.83
N GLU A 248 15.31 -30.26 24.96
CA GLU A 248 15.82 -31.58 25.35
C GLU A 248 17.22 -31.48 25.97
N MET A 249 18.12 -30.69 25.37
CA MET A 249 19.45 -30.43 25.92
C MET A 249 19.39 -29.76 27.29
N ILE A 250 18.50 -28.77 27.46
CA ILE A 250 18.28 -28.13 28.76
C ILE A 250 17.79 -29.16 29.76
N ALA A 251 16.78 -29.96 29.44
CA ALA A 251 16.24 -30.99 30.31
C ALA A 251 17.32 -32.01 30.75
N ALA A 252 18.21 -32.41 29.83
CA ALA A 252 19.34 -33.27 30.13
C ALA A 252 20.32 -32.61 31.11
N GLN A 253 20.66 -31.32 30.93
CA GLN A 253 21.48 -30.56 31.88
C GLN A 253 20.80 -30.48 33.26
N THR A 254 19.50 -30.20 33.31
CA THR A 254 18.76 -30.13 34.58
C THR A 254 18.81 -31.47 35.32
N ASN A 255 18.67 -32.58 34.61
CA ASN A 255 18.77 -33.92 35.19
C ASN A 255 20.16 -34.23 35.74
N VAL A 256 21.23 -33.79 35.09
CA VAL A 256 22.61 -33.94 35.62
C VAL A 256 22.78 -33.11 36.89
N LEU A 257 22.31 -31.86 36.90
CA LEU A 257 22.36 -31.00 38.08
C LEU A 257 21.57 -31.59 39.26
N LEU A 258 20.39 -32.16 39.01
CA LEU A 258 19.60 -32.85 40.03
C LEU A 258 20.35 -34.05 40.62
N LYS A 259 20.94 -34.90 39.77
CA LYS A 259 21.74 -36.05 40.24
C LYS A 259 22.99 -35.64 41.03
N LEU A 260 23.61 -34.52 40.67
CA LEU A 260 24.73 -33.97 41.43
C LEU A 260 24.27 -33.41 42.79
N ALA A 261 23.12 -32.76 42.84
CA ALA A 261 22.53 -32.27 44.08
C ALA A 261 22.15 -33.43 45.03
N GLU A 262 21.58 -34.51 44.51
CA GLU A 262 21.27 -35.72 45.29
C GLU A 262 22.55 -36.35 45.88
N LYS A 263 23.62 -36.48 45.08
CA LYS A 263 24.91 -37.00 45.57
C LYS A 263 25.63 -36.11 46.59
N LEU A 264 25.30 -34.83 46.66
CA LEU A 264 25.85 -33.91 47.67
C LEU A 264 25.01 -33.88 48.95
N ALA A 265 23.80 -34.45 48.92
CA ALA A 265 22.90 -34.54 50.06
C ALA A 265 23.00 -35.88 50.81
N GLU A 266 23.63 -36.89 50.22
CA GLU A 266 24.11 -38.12 50.87
C GLU A 266 25.50 -37.93 51.50
#